data_AF-A0A199UEH1-F1
#
_entry.id   AF-A0A199UEH1-F1
#
_cell.length_a   1.000
_cell.length_b   1.000
_cell.length_c   1.000
_cell.angle_alpha   90.00
_cell.angle_beta   90.00
_cell.angle_gamma   90.00
#
_symmetry.space_group_name_H-M   'P 1'
#
loop_
_entity.id
_entity.type
_entity.pdbx_description
1 polymer ?
#
loop_
_entity_poly.entity_id
_entity_poly.type
_entity_poly.pdbx_seq_one_letter_code
_entity_poly.pdbx_strand_id
1 'polypeptide(L)'
;MLEMDEEYEGNAEATGEDFSVEPAETRRPFRALLDVGLVKTTTGNRVFGALKGALDGGLDIPHSDKRFAGFKKDEKQLNSEVHRNYIFGGHVAAYMRYQSHFSEYIKKGIEADDMEALYKKVHAAIRADPTVVKYNLKKLTYEERKARLIERLNAFNAAADEADSDA
;
A
#
# COMPACT_ATOMS: atom_id res chain seq x y z
N MET A 1 -24.02 3.42 3.75
CA MET A 1 -23.12 3.42 2.58
C MET A 1 -23.57 4.55 1.68
N LEU A 2 -22.70 5.18 0.88
CA LEU A 2 -23.10 6.36 0.10
C LEU A 2 -23.80 6.04 -1.23
N GLU A 3 -23.72 4.78 -1.68
CA GLU A 3 -24.42 4.21 -2.85
C GLU A 3 -24.14 5.01 -4.12
N MET A 4 -22.85 5.15 -4.45
CA MET A 4 -22.34 5.95 -5.58
C MET A 4 -21.24 5.21 -6.35
N ASP A 5 -21.00 3.95 -6.00
CA ASP A 5 -19.92 3.11 -6.49
C ASP A 5 -20.07 2.78 -7.99
N GLU A 6 -21.31 2.62 -8.48
CA GLU A 6 -21.58 2.42 -9.91
C GLU A 6 -21.44 3.71 -10.74
N GLU A 7 -21.76 4.88 -10.16
CA GLU A 7 -21.70 6.17 -10.88
C GLU A 7 -20.27 6.71 -10.96
N TYR A 8 -19.45 6.43 -9.93
CA TYR A 8 -18.11 6.97 -9.77
C TYR A 8 -17.07 5.86 -9.53
N GLU A 9 -16.87 5.00 -10.52
CA GLU A 9 -15.91 3.89 -10.47
C GLU A 9 -14.44 4.33 -10.42
N GLY A 10 -14.14 5.56 -10.87
CA GLY A 10 -12.80 6.13 -10.93
C GLY A 10 -11.94 5.55 -12.06
N ASN A 11 -10.62 5.48 -11.84
CA ASN A 11 -9.66 4.96 -12.81
C ASN A 11 -9.28 3.51 -12.46
N ALA A 12 -9.90 2.55 -13.15
CA ALA A 12 -9.70 1.12 -12.91
C ALA A 12 -8.23 0.67 -13.06
N GLU A 13 -7.51 1.23 -14.04
CA GLU A 13 -6.20 0.74 -14.47
C GLU A 13 -5.01 1.34 -13.71
N ALA A 14 -5.24 2.41 -12.94
CA ALA A 14 -4.21 3.15 -12.22
C ALA A 14 -3.00 3.50 -13.12
N THR A 15 -3.28 4.23 -14.20
CA THR A 15 -2.32 4.61 -15.26
C THR A 15 -1.15 5.48 -14.76
N GLY A 16 -1.27 6.07 -13.57
CA GLY A 16 -0.29 7.01 -13.01
C GLY A 16 -0.44 8.44 -13.54
N GLU A 17 -1.44 8.70 -14.37
CA GLU A 17 -1.81 10.04 -14.82
C GLU A 17 -2.60 10.78 -13.75
N ASP A 18 -2.61 12.11 -13.84
CA ASP A 18 -3.49 12.95 -13.02
C ASP A 18 -4.94 12.62 -13.33
N PHE A 19 -5.77 12.44 -12.30
CA PHE A 19 -7.16 12.04 -12.47
C PHE A 19 -8.04 12.82 -11.50
N SER A 20 -9.06 13.46 -12.05
CA SER A 20 -10.14 14.10 -11.29
C SER A 20 -11.46 13.56 -11.81
N VAL A 21 -12.33 13.16 -10.90
CA VAL A 21 -13.67 12.71 -11.24
C VAL A 21 -14.54 13.91 -11.64
N GLU A 22 -15.19 13.82 -12.80
CA GLU A 22 -16.09 14.85 -13.27
C GLU A 22 -17.51 14.63 -12.73
N PRO A 23 -18.28 15.68 -12.42
CA PRO A 23 -19.63 15.53 -11.92
C PRO A 23 -20.58 15.01 -12.99
N ALA A 24 -21.28 13.93 -12.67
CA ALA A 24 -22.41 13.44 -13.46
C ALA A 24 -23.65 14.34 -13.31
N GLU A 25 -24.64 14.12 -14.17
CA GLU A 25 -25.87 14.91 -14.18
C GLU A 25 -26.79 14.64 -12.98
N THR A 26 -26.74 13.42 -12.42
CA THR A 26 -27.70 13.00 -11.38
C THR A 26 -27.30 13.46 -9.99
N ARG A 27 -26.06 13.16 -9.58
CA ARG A 27 -25.53 13.46 -8.26
C ARG A 27 -24.05 13.77 -8.38
N ARG A 28 -23.54 14.78 -7.66
CA ARG A 28 -22.11 15.13 -7.65
C ARG A 28 -21.27 14.07 -6.91
N PRO A 29 -19.98 13.87 -7.27
CA PRO A 29 -19.08 12.94 -6.59
C PRO A 29 -18.88 13.36 -5.13
N PHE A 30 -18.50 12.40 -4.30
CA PHE A 30 -18.23 12.70 -2.89
C PHE A 30 -16.97 13.56 -2.79
N ARG A 31 -17.15 14.79 -2.31
CA ARG A 31 -16.05 15.73 -2.14
C ARG A 31 -15.39 15.56 -0.78
N ALA A 32 -14.07 15.36 -0.79
CA ALA A 32 -13.24 15.30 0.41
C ALA A 32 -12.06 16.27 0.32
N LEU A 33 -11.45 16.56 1.47
CA LEU A 33 -10.23 17.35 1.57
C LEU A 33 -9.13 16.50 2.20
N LEU A 34 -7.92 16.57 1.64
CA LEU A 34 -6.77 15.90 2.21
C LEU A 34 -6.25 16.68 3.43
N ASP A 35 -6.38 16.10 4.61
CA ASP A 35 -5.67 16.54 5.81
C ASP A 35 -4.34 15.77 5.95
N VAL A 36 -3.23 16.48 5.88
CA VAL A 36 -1.88 15.91 6.02
C VAL A 36 -1.40 15.87 7.48
N GLY A 37 -2.14 16.50 8.40
CA GLY A 37 -1.76 16.69 9.78
C GLY A 37 -0.40 17.35 9.91
N LEU A 38 0.50 16.72 10.67
CA LEU A 38 1.87 17.20 10.91
C LEU A 38 2.90 16.68 9.88
N VAL A 39 2.45 15.92 8.88
CA VAL A 39 3.36 15.34 7.88
C VAL A 39 3.85 16.43 6.93
N LYS A 40 5.17 16.50 6.73
CA LYS A 40 5.76 17.42 5.76
C LYS A 40 5.35 17.03 4.33
N THR A 41 4.79 17.99 3.60
CA THR A 41 4.29 17.80 2.23
C THR A 41 5.42 17.79 1.19
N THR A 42 6.31 16.80 1.24
CA THR A 42 7.35 16.57 0.24
C THR A 42 6.79 15.83 -0.98
N THR A 43 7.36 16.09 -2.16
CA THR A 43 7.00 15.35 -3.38
C THR A 43 7.35 13.87 -3.23
N GLY A 44 6.44 12.98 -3.61
CA GLY A 44 6.60 11.53 -3.47
C GLY A 44 6.31 10.98 -2.07
N ASN A 45 5.78 11.79 -1.15
CA ASN A 45 5.33 11.31 0.16
C ASN A 45 4.14 10.33 0.00
N ARG A 46 4.12 9.26 0.80
CA ARG A 46 3.09 8.21 0.79
C ARG A 46 1.67 8.74 1.05
N VAL A 47 1.52 9.85 1.78
CA VAL A 47 0.22 10.50 1.96
C VAL A 47 -0.39 10.89 0.61
N PHE A 48 0.42 11.33 -0.36
CA PHE A 48 -0.06 11.62 -1.71
C PHE A 48 -0.28 10.36 -2.57
N GLY A 49 0.34 9.23 -2.21
CA GLY A 49 -0.03 7.93 -2.77
C GLY A 49 -1.44 7.49 -2.34
N ALA A 50 -1.79 7.72 -1.07
CA ALA A 50 -3.16 7.51 -0.59
C ALA A 50 -4.16 8.48 -1.25
N LEU A 51 -3.79 9.75 -1.42
CA LEU A 51 -4.57 10.71 -2.21
C LEU A 51 -4.83 10.18 -3.62
N LYS A 52 -3.78 9.72 -4.32
CA LYS A 52 -3.92 9.18 -5.67
C LYS A 52 -4.87 7.98 -5.72
N GLY A 53 -4.73 7.04 -4.78
CA GLY A 53 -5.64 5.91 -4.67
C GLY A 53 -7.10 6.31 -4.41
N ALA A 54 -7.34 7.37 -3.63
CA ALA A 54 -8.68 7.92 -3.40
C ALA A 54 -9.27 8.56 -4.66
N LEU A 55 -8.46 9.29 -5.44
CA LEU A 55 -8.85 9.85 -6.74
C LEU A 55 -9.20 8.74 -7.73
N ASP A 56 -8.33 7.73 -7.86
CA ASP A 56 -8.55 6.56 -8.74
C ASP A 56 -9.72 5.68 -8.26
N GLY A 57 -10.18 5.86 -7.03
CA GLY A 57 -11.39 5.26 -6.47
C GLY A 57 -12.65 6.12 -6.62
N GLY A 58 -12.58 7.25 -7.33
CA GLY A 58 -13.76 8.07 -7.67
C GLY A 58 -14.11 9.19 -6.69
N LEU A 59 -13.23 9.53 -5.73
CA LEU A 59 -13.45 10.68 -4.84
C LEU A 59 -13.04 12.00 -5.50
N ASP A 60 -13.83 13.05 -5.31
CA ASP A 60 -13.47 14.41 -5.68
C ASP A 60 -12.62 15.03 -4.57
N ILE A 61 -11.31 15.10 -4.79
CA ILE A 61 -10.39 15.75 -3.85
C ILE A 61 -9.63 16.82 -4.62
N PRO A 62 -9.79 18.11 -4.30
CA PRO A 62 -9.02 19.17 -4.94
C PRO A 62 -7.51 18.97 -4.73
N HIS A 63 -6.74 18.86 -5.81
CA HIS A 63 -5.31 18.54 -5.77
C HIS A 63 -4.50 19.17 -6.91
N SER A 64 -3.19 18.92 -6.90
CA SER A 64 -2.26 19.18 -7.99
C SER A 64 -1.23 18.05 -8.04
N ASP A 65 -0.83 17.68 -9.25
CA ASP A 65 0.18 16.68 -9.57
C ASP A 65 1.58 16.93 -8.97
N LYS A 66 1.90 18.15 -8.56
CA LYS A 66 3.21 18.60 -8.06
C LYS A 66 3.78 17.81 -6.88
N ARG A 67 2.93 17.08 -6.17
CA ARG A 67 3.30 16.29 -4.98
C ARG A 67 3.35 14.79 -5.24
N PHE A 68 2.92 14.32 -6.41
CA PHE A 68 3.02 12.92 -6.79
C PHE A 68 4.46 12.50 -7.09
N ALA A 69 4.75 11.21 -6.88
CA ALA A 69 6.03 10.63 -7.26
C ALA A 69 6.17 10.66 -8.79
N GLY A 70 7.32 11.09 -9.30
CA GLY A 70 7.53 11.29 -10.74
C GLY A 70 7.32 12.73 -11.22
N PHE A 71 6.85 13.65 -10.36
CA PHE A 71 6.81 15.07 -10.73
C PHE A 71 8.20 15.68 -10.77
N LYS A 72 8.57 16.25 -11.92
CA LYS A 72 9.84 16.95 -12.11
C LYS A 72 9.64 18.45 -12.03
N LYS A 73 10.33 19.10 -11.09
CA LYS A 73 10.20 20.55 -10.85
C LYS A 73 10.67 21.39 -12.03
N ASP A 74 11.70 20.93 -12.74
CA ASP A 74 12.32 21.66 -13.85
C ASP A 74 11.42 21.66 -15.09
N GLU A 75 10.85 20.49 -15.40
CA GLU A 75 9.89 20.30 -16.51
C GLU A 75 8.46 20.76 -16.14
N LYS A 76 8.19 20.96 -14.85
CA LYS A 76 6.86 21.26 -14.27
C LYS A 76 5.78 20.28 -14.73
N GLN A 77 6.16 19.01 -14.91
CA GLN A 77 5.30 17.97 -15.45
C GLN A 77 5.45 16.68 -14.63
N LEU A 78 4.33 15.98 -14.47
CA LEU A 78 4.30 14.62 -13.95
C LEU A 78 4.73 13.62 -15.03
N ASN A 79 5.75 12.81 -14.73
CA ASN A 79 6.01 11.61 -15.49
C ASN A 79 5.10 10.48 -14.98
N SER A 80 4.05 10.15 -15.74
CA SER A 80 3.05 9.15 -15.39
C SER A 80 3.62 7.73 -15.30
N GLU A 81 4.59 7.38 -16.14
CA GLU A 81 5.25 6.07 -16.09
C GLU A 81 6.01 5.87 -14.78
N VAL A 82 6.75 6.89 -14.34
CA VAL A 82 7.42 6.86 -13.03
C VAL A 82 6.38 6.81 -11.92
N HIS A 83 5.30 7.59 -12.01
CA HIS A 83 4.25 7.55 -10.99
C HIS A 83 3.61 6.16 -10.88
N ARG A 84 3.26 5.55 -12.02
CA ARG A 84 2.73 4.20 -12.15
C ARG A 84 3.68 3.15 -11.56
N ASN A 85 4.98 3.29 -11.82
CA ASN A 85 6.01 2.43 -11.24
C ASN A 85 6.05 2.52 -9.69
N TYR A 86 5.72 3.67 -9.12
CA TYR A 86 5.55 3.82 -7.67
C TYR A 86 4.27 3.16 -7.15
N ILE A 87 3.16 3.27 -7.89
CA ILE A 87 1.86 2.66 -7.52
C ILE A 87 1.98 1.14 -7.45
N PHE A 88 2.59 0.51 -8.46
CA PHE A 88 2.73 -0.94 -8.54
C PHE A 88 4.01 -1.49 -7.88
N GLY A 89 4.72 -0.66 -7.12
CA GLY A 89 5.88 -1.11 -6.34
C GLY A 89 7.10 -1.51 -7.17
N GLY A 90 7.19 -1.15 -8.46
CA GLY A 90 8.33 -1.53 -9.28
C GLY A 90 9.65 -0.86 -8.87
N HIS A 91 9.60 0.30 -8.20
CA HIS A 91 10.78 0.86 -7.50
C HIS A 91 11.27 -0.03 -6.34
N VAL A 92 10.38 -0.72 -5.65
CA VAL A 92 10.73 -1.72 -4.63
C VAL A 92 11.27 -2.97 -5.30
N ALA A 93 10.62 -3.46 -6.36
CA ALA A 93 11.09 -4.61 -7.14
C ALA A 93 12.52 -4.40 -7.67
N ALA A 94 12.83 -3.21 -8.19
CA ALA A 94 14.19 -2.86 -8.62
C ALA A 94 15.22 -2.96 -7.49
N TYR A 95 14.83 -2.62 -6.26
CA TYR A 95 15.68 -2.70 -5.07
C TYR A 95 15.72 -4.10 -4.44
N MET A 96 14.68 -4.93 -4.63
CA MET A 96 14.61 -6.32 -4.13
C MET A 96 15.72 -7.23 -4.64
N ARG A 97 16.41 -6.84 -5.71
CA ARG A 97 17.65 -7.49 -6.17
C ARG A 97 18.73 -7.56 -5.06
N TYR A 98 18.63 -6.73 -4.01
CA TYR A 98 19.47 -6.78 -2.82
C TYR A 98 18.78 -7.55 -1.66
N GLN A 99 18.99 -8.86 -1.61
CA GLN A 99 18.17 -9.83 -0.88
C GLN A 99 18.11 -9.69 0.66
N SER A 100 19.12 -9.10 1.32
CA SER A 100 19.21 -9.08 2.78
C SER A 100 18.06 -8.32 3.46
N HIS A 101 17.49 -7.32 2.79
CA HIS A 101 16.40 -6.50 3.32
C HIS A 101 15.00 -7.11 3.12
N PHE A 102 14.86 -8.14 2.28
CA PHE A 102 13.58 -8.67 1.82
C PHE A 102 13.32 -10.11 2.27
N SER A 103 13.90 -10.52 3.38
CA SER A 103 13.79 -11.89 3.91
C SER A 103 12.35 -12.36 4.11
N GLU A 104 11.42 -11.48 4.51
CA GLU A 104 10.00 -11.82 4.64
C GLU A 104 9.30 -12.05 3.30
N TYR A 105 9.74 -11.37 2.23
CA TYR A 105 9.20 -11.57 0.88
C TYR A 105 9.65 -12.92 0.34
N ILE A 106 10.94 -13.25 0.52
CA ILE A 106 11.51 -14.55 0.16
C ILE A 106 10.78 -15.68 0.89
N LYS A 107 10.54 -15.53 2.21
CA LYS A 107 9.77 -16.52 3.00
C LYS A 107 8.34 -16.73 2.49
N LYS A 108 7.73 -15.70 1.88
CA LYS A 108 6.38 -15.75 1.31
C LYS A 108 6.38 -16.12 -0.18
N GLY A 109 7.55 -16.34 -0.78
CA GLY A 109 7.69 -16.63 -2.21
C GLY A 109 7.25 -15.47 -3.11
N ILE A 110 7.46 -14.22 -2.66
CA ILE A 110 7.17 -13.02 -3.46
C ILE A 110 8.47 -12.56 -4.10
N GLU A 111 8.60 -12.75 -5.41
CA GLU A 111 9.76 -12.29 -6.17
C GLU A 111 9.55 -10.87 -6.72
N ALA A 112 10.64 -10.24 -7.16
CA ALA A 112 10.60 -8.87 -7.69
C ALA A 112 9.64 -8.73 -8.89
N ASP A 113 9.63 -9.72 -9.78
CA ASP A 113 8.81 -9.71 -11.00
C ASP A 113 7.31 -9.90 -10.70
N ASP A 114 6.96 -10.43 -9.53
CA ASP A 114 5.58 -10.66 -9.11
C ASP A 114 4.89 -9.40 -8.54
N MET A 115 5.65 -8.36 -8.21
CA MET A 115 5.16 -7.19 -7.47
C MET A 115 4.03 -6.45 -8.19
N GLU A 116 4.17 -6.20 -9.49
CA GLU A 116 3.12 -5.51 -10.25
C GLU A 116 1.85 -6.35 -10.35
N ALA A 117 1.98 -7.65 -10.61
CA ALA A 117 0.85 -8.56 -10.67
C ALA A 117 0.13 -8.68 -9.33
N LEU A 118 0.88 -8.71 -8.22
CA LEU A 118 0.34 -8.73 -6.86
C LEU A 118 -0.53 -7.49 -6.59
N TYR A 119 -0.02 -6.28 -6.86
CA TYR A 119 -0.78 -5.06 -6.62
C TYR A 119 -2.02 -4.94 -7.53
N LYS A 120 -1.93 -5.33 -8.80
CA LYS A 120 -3.10 -5.40 -9.70
C LYS A 120 -4.18 -6.32 -9.15
N LYS A 121 -3.80 -7.51 -8.66
CA LYS A 121 -4.72 -8.46 -8.02
C LYS A 121 -5.36 -7.87 -6.76
N VAL A 122 -4.57 -7.16 -5.94
CA VAL A 122 -5.07 -6.50 -4.73
C VAL A 122 -6.07 -5.39 -5.08
N HIS A 123 -5.79 -4.55 -6.07
CA HIS A 123 -6.72 -3.50 -6.52
C HIS A 123 -8.05 -4.10 -7.01
N ALA A 124 -7.98 -5.17 -7.80
CA ALA A 124 -9.18 -5.88 -8.26
C ALA A 124 -9.98 -6.47 -7.08
N ALA A 125 -9.30 -7.08 -6.09
CA ALA A 125 -9.96 -7.64 -4.92
C ALA A 125 -10.64 -6.57 -4.05
N ILE A 126 -10.01 -5.41 -3.83
CA ILE A 126 -10.59 -4.30 -3.06
C ILE A 126 -11.82 -3.73 -3.75
N ARG A 127 -11.81 -3.63 -5.09
CA ARG A 127 -12.99 -3.17 -5.85
C ARG A 127 -14.13 -4.17 -5.81
N ALA A 128 -13.82 -5.47 -5.88
CA ALA A 128 -14.83 -6.53 -5.82
C ALA A 128 -15.48 -6.63 -4.43
N ASP A 129 -14.71 -6.41 -3.36
CA ASP A 129 -15.20 -6.44 -1.98
C ASP A 129 -14.53 -5.34 -1.13
N PRO A 130 -15.16 -4.16 -1.00
CA PRO A 130 -14.66 -3.08 -0.16
C PRO A 130 -15.02 -3.23 1.32
N THR A 131 -15.54 -4.39 1.75
CA THR A 131 -15.99 -4.57 3.14
C THR A 131 -14.82 -4.56 4.13
N VAL A 132 -15.01 -3.84 5.24
CA VAL A 132 -13.98 -3.75 6.28
C VAL A 132 -14.04 -4.99 7.16
N VAL A 133 -13.06 -5.87 7.03
CA VAL A 133 -12.89 -7.01 7.93
C VAL A 133 -12.34 -6.52 9.27
N LYS A 134 -13.16 -6.56 10.33
CA LYS A 134 -12.71 -6.24 11.69
C LYS A 134 -11.82 -7.35 12.24
N TYR A 135 -10.52 -7.07 12.34
CA TYR A 135 -9.56 -8.00 12.91
C TYR A 135 -9.61 -7.96 14.45
N ASN A 136 -10.44 -8.82 15.03
CA ASN A 136 -10.44 -9.01 16.49
C ASN A 136 -9.36 -10.03 16.85
N LEU A 137 -8.18 -9.58 17.24
CA LEU A 137 -7.16 -10.47 17.82
C LEU A 137 -7.75 -11.15 19.06
N LYS A 138 -8.01 -12.46 18.95
CA LYS A 138 -8.44 -13.26 20.09
C LYS A 138 -7.38 -13.13 21.18
N LYS A 139 -7.79 -12.61 22.34
CA LYS A 139 -6.90 -12.43 23.48
C LYS A 139 -6.47 -13.82 23.96
N LEU A 140 -5.17 -14.15 23.86
CA LEU A 140 -4.66 -15.41 24.39
C LEU A 140 -5.02 -15.53 25.88
N THR A 141 -5.43 -16.73 26.27
CA THR A 141 -5.61 -17.15 27.65
C THR A 141 -4.27 -17.18 28.40
N TYR A 142 -4.30 -17.28 29.73
CA TYR A 142 -3.09 -17.38 30.55
C TYR A 142 -2.24 -18.60 30.19
N GLU A 143 -2.88 -19.76 30.00
CA GLU A 143 -2.20 -21.01 29.65
C GLU A 143 -1.52 -20.93 28.28
N GLU A 144 -2.18 -20.36 27.27
CA GLU A 144 -1.58 -20.17 25.94
C GLU A 144 -0.38 -19.21 25.99
N ARG A 145 -0.42 -18.17 26.83
CA ARG A 145 0.72 -17.25 27.02
C ARG A 145 1.90 -17.95 27.70
N LYS A 146 1.61 -18.76 28.72
CA LYS A 146 2.61 -19.53 29.46
C LYS A 146 3.28 -20.56 28.55
N ALA A 147 2.51 -21.30 27.76
CA ALA A 147 3.04 -22.25 26.77
C ALA A 147 3.96 -21.55 25.76
N ARG A 148 3.53 -20.41 25.21
CA ARG A 148 4.31 -19.64 24.24
C ARG A 148 5.60 -19.05 24.81
N LEU A 149 5.60 -18.72 26.10
CA LEU A 149 6.81 -18.30 26.82
C LEU A 149 7.79 -19.47 26.94
N ILE A 150 7.30 -20.64 27.33
CA ILE A 150 8.12 -21.86 27.47
C ILE A 150 8.73 -22.24 26.12
N GLU A 151 7.95 -22.25 25.03
CA GLU A 151 8.47 -22.51 23.68
C GLU A 151 9.58 -21.54 23.27
N ARG A 152 9.41 -20.23 23.51
CA ARG A 152 10.46 -19.25 23.22
C ARG A 152 11.73 -19.49 24.02
N LEU A 153 11.59 -19.83 25.29
CA LEU A 153 12.73 -20.04 26.17
C LEU A 153 13.50 -21.30 25.77
N ASN A 154 12.78 -22.37 25.41
CA ASN A 154 13.38 -23.59 24.89
C ASN A 154 14.07 -23.36 23.54
N ALA A 155 13.46 -22.61 22.62
CA ALA A 155 14.07 -22.27 21.33
C ALA A 155 15.32 -21.38 21.51
N PHE A 156 15.31 -20.45 22.46
CA PHE A 156 16.45 -19.62 22.78
C PHE A 156 17.62 -20.44 23.35
N ASN A 157 17.33 -21.33 24.29
CA ASN A 157 18.34 -22.21 24.88
C ASN A 157 18.93 -23.17 23.84
N ALA A 158 18.09 -23.78 22.99
CA ALA A 158 18.56 -24.67 21.93
C ALA A 158 19.47 -23.93 20.92
N ALA A 159 19.14 -22.68 20.56
CA ALA A 159 19.98 -21.87 19.69
C ALA A 159 21.31 -21.45 20.35
N ALA A 160 21.34 -21.31 21.69
CA ALA A 160 22.56 -21.04 22.43
C ALA A 160 23.45 -22.29 22.53
N ASP A 161 22.86 -23.46 22.76
CA ASP A 161 23.58 -24.73 22.81
C ASP A 161 24.19 -25.11 21.45
N GLU A 162 23.48 -24.86 20.34
CA GLU A 162 24.03 -25.04 18.98
C GLU A 162 25.21 -24.10 18.71
N ALA A 163 25.15 -22.84 19.18
CA ALA A 163 26.21 -21.86 18.99
C ALA A 163 27.49 -22.14 19.81
N ASP A 164 27.38 -22.77 20.98
CA ASP A 164 28.53 -23.19 21.81
C ASP A 164 29.13 -24.52 21.32
N SER A 165 28.40 -25.33 20.55
CA SER A 165 28.87 -26.63 20.04
C SER A 165 29.70 -26.55 18.75
N ASP A 166 29.64 -25.43 18.04
CA ASP A 166 30.37 -25.15 16.79
C ASP A 166 31.64 -24.29 16.99
N ALA A 167 32.07 -24.05 18.24
CA ALA A 167 33.23 -23.22 18.61
C ALA A 167 34.47 -24.03 19.07
#